data_AF-A0A964MX77-F1
#
_entry.id   AF-A0A964MX77-F1
#
_cell.length_a   1.000
_cell.length_b   1.000
_cell.length_c   1.000
_cell.angle_alpha   90.00
_cell.angle_beta   90.00
_cell.angle_gamma   90.00
#
_symmetry.space_group_name_H-M   'P 1'
#
loop_
_entity.id
_entity.type
_entity.pdbx_description
1 polymer ?
#
loop_
_entity_poly.entity_id
_entity_poly.type
_entity_poly.pdbx_seq_one_letter_code
_entity_poly.pdbx_strand_id
1 'polypeptide(L)'
;DVAADARYPLLVKVREGFGSRHIYRADDPEQLARHLAATPVDSFVQERCRGEEFSIDVFCDLAGTCLEAIPRSMIQSKGGESIKGRSLKDAELIAHGARIAETVGIVGPANIQCFREPDGSLPVTDVNARFGGGFPLPTAAGSRYPELALALARGERPEPRLGAFRDGVLMTRFFSDLCLVEDGDGRLVPYAAALALPVEPPKHD
;
A
#
# COMPACT_ATOMS: atom_id res chain seq x y z
N ASP A 1 -3.17 23.53 -17.01
CA ASP A 1 -1.89 24.23 -17.19
C ASP A 1 -0.76 23.45 -16.58
N VAL A 2 0.27 23.17 -17.37
CA VAL A 2 1.51 22.51 -16.91
C VAL A 2 2.55 23.60 -16.76
N ALA A 3 3.30 23.59 -15.65
CA ALA A 3 4.32 24.61 -15.39
C ALA A 3 5.38 24.62 -16.51
N ALA A 4 5.84 25.82 -16.90
CA ALA A 4 6.75 25.98 -18.04
C ALA A 4 8.13 25.33 -17.80
N ASP A 5 8.50 25.15 -16.53
CA ASP A 5 9.74 24.54 -16.07
C ASP A 5 9.61 23.05 -15.70
N ALA A 6 8.43 22.45 -15.94
CA ALA A 6 8.17 21.05 -15.63
C ALA A 6 9.15 20.12 -16.37
N ARG A 7 9.76 19.19 -15.65
CA ARG A 7 10.77 18.27 -16.21
C ARG A 7 10.16 16.92 -16.55
N TYR A 8 10.31 16.53 -17.81
CA TYR A 8 9.95 15.20 -18.27
C TYR A 8 10.85 14.11 -17.66
N PRO A 9 10.34 12.88 -17.48
CA PRO A 9 8.97 12.45 -17.78
C PRO A 9 7.94 12.98 -16.77
N LEU A 10 6.73 13.25 -17.27
CA LEU A 10 5.57 13.64 -16.50
C LEU A 10 4.57 12.48 -16.40
N LEU A 11 3.73 12.51 -15.37
CA LEU A 11 2.64 11.58 -15.16
C LEU A 11 1.30 12.30 -15.32
N VAL A 12 0.42 11.75 -16.14
CA VAL A 12 -1.01 12.09 -16.14
C VAL A 12 -1.68 11.12 -15.19
N LYS A 13 -2.25 11.64 -14.10
CA LYS A 13 -2.98 10.87 -13.08
C LYS A 13 -4.44 11.34 -13.04
N VAL A 14 -5.36 10.42 -12.78
CA VAL A 14 -6.77 10.78 -12.54
C VAL A 14 -6.92 11.45 -11.17
N ARG A 15 -7.83 12.42 -11.05
CA ARG A 15 -8.06 13.10 -9.76
C ARG A 15 -8.67 12.18 -8.72
N GLU A 16 -9.56 11.29 -9.15
CA GLU A 16 -10.20 10.30 -8.31
C GLU A 16 -9.94 8.91 -8.88
N GLY A 17 -9.26 8.05 -8.11
CA GLY A 17 -8.88 6.73 -8.61
C GLY A 17 -8.23 5.84 -7.57
N PHE A 18 -8.01 4.58 -7.97
CA PHE A 18 -7.33 3.56 -7.17
C PHE A 18 -6.63 2.53 -8.07
N GLY A 19 -5.65 1.80 -7.51
CA GLY A 19 -5.00 0.67 -8.18
C GLY A 19 -4.21 1.04 -9.44
N SER A 20 -3.64 2.25 -9.49
CA SER A 20 -2.87 2.76 -10.63
C SER A 20 -3.61 2.77 -11.97
N ARG A 21 -4.95 2.76 -11.96
CA ARG A 21 -5.77 2.88 -13.16
C ARG A 21 -5.59 4.28 -13.76
N HIS A 22 -5.51 4.35 -15.08
CA HIS A 22 -5.43 5.61 -15.83
C HIS A 22 -4.25 6.51 -15.41
N ILE A 23 -3.10 5.89 -15.10
CA ILE A 23 -1.83 6.61 -14.94
C ILE A 23 -1.03 6.43 -16.22
N TYR A 24 -0.71 7.54 -16.88
CA TYR A 24 0.04 7.56 -18.13
C TYR A 24 1.35 8.31 -17.96
N ARG A 25 2.44 7.72 -18.44
CA ARG A 25 3.74 8.37 -18.48
C ARG A 25 3.90 9.08 -19.83
N ALA A 26 4.21 10.37 -19.78
CA ALA A 26 4.61 11.17 -20.93
C ALA A 26 6.11 11.47 -20.82
N ASP A 27 6.91 11.01 -21.80
CA ASP A 27 8.34 11.32 -21.89
C ASP A 27 8.62 12.64 -22.61
N ASP A 28 7.64 13.20 -23.31
CA ASP A 28 7.75 14.42 -24.10
C ASP A 28 6.39 15.18 -24.21
N PRO A 29 6.38 16.43 -24.69
CA PRO A 29 5.15 17.22 -24.83
C PRO A 29 4.10 16.62 -25.77
N GLU A 30 4.52 15.87 -26.80
CA GLU A 30 3.58 15.25 -27.74
C GLU A 30 2.82 14.09 -27.06
N GLN A 31 3.53 13.25 -26.33
CA GLN A 31 2.93 12.19 -25.51
C GLN A 31 2.00 12.77 -24.46
N LEU A 32 2.39 13.86 -23.79
CA LEU A 32 1.55 14.52 -22.80
C LEU A 32 0.24 15.00 -23.42
N ALA A 33 0.31 15.72 -24.55
CA ALA A 33 -0.88 16.19 -25.26
C ALA A 33 -1.79 15.02 -25.67
N ARG A 34 -1.20 13.92 -26.16
CA ARG A 34 -1.93 12.71 -26.53
C ARG A 34 -2.64 12.08 -25.34
N HIS A 35 -1.97 11.95 -24.19
CA HIS A 35 -2.57 11.37 -22.98
C HIS A 35 -3.68 12.25 -22.40
N LEU A 36 -3.49 13.59 -22.38
CA LEU A 36 -4.53 14.52 -21.93
C LEU A 36 -5.76 14.49 -22.83
N ALA A 37 -5.58 14.37 -24.16
CA ALA A 37 -6.69 14.25 -25.09
C ALA A 37 -7.41 12.89 -25.00
N ALA A 38 -6.69 11.81 -24.67
CA ALA A 38 -7.24 10.45 -24.63
C ALA A 38 -7.85 10.06 -23.28
N THR A 39 -7.53 10.78 -22.20
CA THR A 39 -8.02 10.42 -20.86
C THR A 39 -9.49 10.84 -20.72
N PRO A 40 -10.43 9.89 -20.52
CA PRO A 40 -11.87 10.19 -20.55
C PRO A 40 -12.41 10.76 -19.23
N VAL A 41 -11.54 10.99 -18.26
CA VAL A 41 -11.89 11.39 -16.89
C VAL A 41 -11.03 12.56 -16.43
N ASP A 42 -11.49 13.25 -15.40
CA ASP A 42 -10.76 14.38 -14.85
C ASP A 42 -9.38 13.96 -14.34
N SER A 43 -8.36 14.69 -14.77
CA SER A 43 -6.96 14.35 -14.58
C SER A 43 -6.11 15.56 -14.25
N PHE A 44 -4.93 15.29 -13.69
CA PHE A 44 -3.91 16.27 -13.38
C PHE A 44 -2.55 15.76 -13.85
N VAL A 45 -1.60 16.69 -13.95
CA VAL A 45 -0.22 16.40 -14.36
C VAL A 45 0.67 16.54 -13.14
N GLN A 46 1.56 15.56 -12.94
CA GLN A 46 2.52 15.52 -11.85
C GLN A 46 3.91 15.22 -12.42
N GLU A 47 4.96 15.82 -11.87
CA GLU A 47 6.31 15.38 -12.17
C GLU A 47 6.55 13.95 -11.66
N ARG A 48 7.32 13.17 -12.42
CA ARG A 48 7.70 11.82 -12.00
C ARG A 48 8.83 11.90 -10.98
N CYS A 49 8.57 11.36 -9.79
CA CYS A 49 9.59 11.06 -8.80
C CYS A 49 10.64 10.07 -9.35
N ARG A 50 11.92 10.32 -9.03
CA ARG A 50 13.07 9.53 -9.51
C ARG A 50 13.78 8.78 -8.38
N GLY A 51 13.46 9.14 -7.14
CA GLY A 51 14.00 8.55 -5.93
C GLY A 51 13.53 7.13 -5.62
N GLU A 52 13.84 6.68 -4.41
CA GLU A 52 13.36 5.41 -3.87
C GLU A 52 11.93 5.56 -3.32
N GLU A 53 11.04 4.63 -3.69
CA GLU A 53 9.63 4.65 -3.27
C GLU A 53 9.42 3.97 -1.91
N PHE A 54 8.62 4.62 -1.06
CA PHE A 54 8.20 4.12 0.24
C PHE A 54 6.69 4.21 0.41
N SER A 55 6.16 3.29 1.22
CA SER A 55 4.82 3.37 1.77
C SER A 55 4.90 3.48 3.29
N ILE A 56 4.16 4.39 3.88
CA ILE A 56 4.06 4.55 5.33
C ILE A 56 2.61 4.27 5.72
N ASP A 57 2.39 3.15 6.38
CA ASP A 57 1.09 2.82 6.94
C ASP A 57 0.97 3.54 8.28
N VAL A 58 -0.09 4.31 8.49
CA VAL A 58 -0.34 5.08 9.71
C VAL A 58 -1.70 4.73 10.31
N PHE A 59 -1.84 4.98 11.61
CA PHE A 59 -3.13 4.89 12.30
C PHE A 59 -3.30 6.08 13.23
N CYS A 60 -4.37 6.84 13.05
CA CYS A 60 -4.65 8.04 13.84
C CYS A 60 -5.88 7.86 14.73
N ASP A 61 -5.90 8.55 15.87
CA ASP A 61 -7.05 8.57 16.77
C ASP A 61 -8.21 9.44 16.23
N LEU A 62 -9.28 9.57 17.03
CA LEU A 62 -10.45 10.38 16.68
C LEU A 62 -10.21 11.89 16.74
N ALA A 63 -9.09 12.33 17.33
CA ALA A 63 -8.66 13.72 17.37
C ALA A 63 -7.64 14.05 16.27
N GLY A 64 -7.26 13.07 15.45
CA GLY A 64 -6.28 13.21 14.37
C GLY A 64 -4.82 13.03 14.80
N THR A 65 -4.55 12.60 16.05
CA THR A 65 -3.19 12.32 16.52
C THR A 65 -2.68 11.01 15.91
N CYS A 66 -1.46 11.01 15.35
CA CYS A 66 -0.88 9.78 14.79
C CYS A 66 -0.39 8.86 15.92
N LEU A 67 -1.01 7.69 16.05
CA LEU A 67 -0.67 6.71 17.08
C LEU A 67 0.46 5.78 16.65
N GLU A 68 0.44 5.33 15.39
CA GLU A 68 1.46 4.44 14.83
C GLU A 68 1.78 4.88 13.39
N ALA A 69 3.07 4.79 13.01
CA ALA A 69 3.55 5.02 11.66
C ALA A 69 4.65 4.01 11.33
N ILE A 70 4.45 3.23 10.27
CA ILE A 70 5.30 2.10 9.89
C ILE A 70 5.70 2.22 8.42
N PRO A 71 6.92 2.72 8.15
CA PRO A 71 7.46 2.78 6.80
C PRO A 71 7.81 1.40 6.26
N ARG A 72 7.67 1.26 4.94
CA ARG A 72 7.99 0.06 4.19
C ARG A 72 8.63 0.39 2.85
N SER A 73 9.64 -0.38 2.47
CA SER A 73 10.18 -0.34 1.11
C SER A 73 9.23 -0.99 0.12
N MET A 74 9.30 -0.55 -1.14
CA MET A 74 8.51 -1.05 -2.26
C MET A 74 9.37 -1.94 -3.19
N ILE A 75 9.98 -3.01 -2.65
CA ILE A 75 10.91 -3.90 -3.37
C ILE A 75 10.32 -4.41 -4.69
N GLN A 76 9.04 -4.79 -4.68
CA GLN A 76 8.33 -5.17 -5.89
C GLN A 76 6.86 -4.77 -5.77
N SER A 77 6.36 -4.05 -6.78
CA SER A 77 4.94 -3.74 -6.93
C SER A 77 4.37 -4.34 -8.22
N LYS A 78 3.09 -4.69 -8.22
CA LYS A 78 2.36 -5.16 -9.41
C LYS A 78 0.94 -4.59 -9.36
N GLY A 79 0.52 -3.88 -10.40
CA GLY A 79 -0.82 -3.29 -10.48
C GLY A 79 -1.12 -2.27 -9.37
N GLY A 80 -0.12 -1.52 -8.91
CA GLY A 80 -0.27 -0.56 -7.82
C GLY A 80 -0.27 -1.16 -6.41
N GLU A 81 -0.13 -2.49 -6.29
CA GLU A 81 -0.01 -3.16 -4.99
C GLU A 81 1.42 -3.60 -4.70
N SER A 82 1.85 -3.44 -3.44
CA SER A 82 3.11 -4.01 -2.94
C SER A 82 2.99 -5.53 -2.88
N ILE A 83 3.84 -6.22 -3.66
CA ILE A 83 3.99 -7.68 -3.67
C ILE A 83 5.11 -8.09 -2.73
N LYS A 84 6.21 -7.33 -2.73
CA LYS A 84 7.34 -7.51 -1.82
C LYS A 84 7.72 -6.19 -1.18
N GLY A 85 7.94 -6.22 0.12
CA GLY A 85 8.36 -5.05 0.89
C GLY A 85 8.96 -5.46 2.23
N ARG A 86 9.65 -4.51 2.86
CA ARG A 86 10.29 -4.69 4.17
C ARG A 86 9.90 -3.55 5.10
N SER A 87 9.60 -3.82 6.37
CA SER A 87 9.43 -2.76 7.38
C SER A 87 10.78 -2.08 7.67
N LEU A 88 10.76 -0.75 7.83
CA LEU A 88 11.97 0.05 8.00
C LEU A 88 11.88 0.94 9.24
N LYS A 89 12.83 0.80 10.17
CA LYS A 89 13.06 1.76 11.27
C LYS A 89 13.82 2.99 10.80
N ASP A 90 13.20 3.71 9.87
CA ASP A 90 13.70 4.99 9.38
C ASP A 90 12.98 6.13 10.11
N ALA A 91 13.69 6.80 11.02
CA ALA A 91 13.12 7.83 11.88
C ALA A 91 12.57 9.03 11.09
N GLU A 92 13.19 9.36 9.97
CA GLU A 92 12.74 10.45 9.10
C GLU A 92 11.40 10.09 8.45
N LEU A 93 11.28 8.87 7.89
CA LEU A 93 10.02 8.40 7.30
C LEU A 93 8.91 8.27 8.34
N ILE A 94 9.21 7.77 9.55
CA ILE A 94 8.24 7.68 10.65
C ILE A 94 7.67 9.07 10.98
N ALA A 95 8.56 10.05 11.22
CA ALA A 95 8.15 11.41 11.55
C ALA A 95 7.43 12.09 10.38
N HIS A 96 7.86 11.81 9.14
CA HIS A 96 7.26 12.36 7.94
C HIS A 96 5.82 11.86 7.74
N GLY A 97 5.59 10.55 7.87
CA GLY A 97 4.24 9.97 7.77
C GLY A 97 3.29 10.46 8.86
N ALA A 98 3.77 10.54 10.12
CA ALA A 98 2.96 11.07 11.21
C ALA A 98 2.54 12.54 10.97
N ARG A 99 3.50 13.39 10.57
CA ARG A 99 3.23 14.80 10.27
C ARG A 99 2.19 14.96 9.15
N ILE A 100 2.30 14.18 8.08
CA ILE A 100 1.35 14.24 6.97
C ILE A 100 -0.03 13.81 7.43
N ALA A 101 -0.13 12.69 8.16
CA ALA A 101 -1.40 12.17 8.64
C ALA A 101 -2.14 13.20 9.51
N GLU A 102 -1.41 13.84 10.44
CA GLU A 102 -1.93 14.89 11.31
C GLU A 102 -2.30 16.16 10.54
N THR A 103 -1.47 16.57 9.57
CA THR A 103 -1.73 17.77 8.74
C THR A 103 -2.96 17.60 7.86
N VAL A 104 -3.15 16.41 7.30
CA VAL A 104 -4.34 16.07 6.48
C VAL A 104 -5.58 15.87 7.35
N GLY A 105 -5.42 15.60 8.64
CA GLY A 105 -6.52 15.29 9.56
C GLY A 105 -7.05 13.88 9.39
N ILE A 106 -6.17 12.91 9.16
CA ILE A 106 -6.54 11.49 9.07
C ILE A 106 -7.13 11.02 10.40
N VAL A 107 -8.23 10.26 10.31
CA VAL A 107 -8.82 9.52 11.43
C VAL A 107 -8.87 8.05 11.05
N GLY A 108 -8.34 7.17 11.90
CA GLY A 108 -8.20 5.74 11.61
C GLY A 108 -7.00 5.44 10.69
N PRO A 109 -7.05 4.35 9.90
CA PRO A 109 -5.92 3.89 9.11
C PRO A 109 -5.74 4.69 7.81
N ALA A 110 -4.50 4.97 7.45
CA ALA A 110 -4.15 5.45 6.12
C ALA A 110 -2.83 4.86 5.61
N ASN A 111 -2.63 4.92 4.30
CA ASN A 111 -1.38 4.57 3.64
C ASN A 111 -0.88 5.76 2.83
N ILE A 112 0.29 6.28 3.22
CA ILE A 112 0.95 7.43 2.60
C ILE A 112 2.06 6.91 1.69
N GLN A 113 2.11 7.39 0.45
CA GLN A 113 3.16 7.04 -0.51
C GLN A 113 4.04 8.25 -0.76
N CYS A 114 5.34 8.05 -0.63
CA CYS A 114 6.34 9.09 -0.85
C CYS A 114 7.59 8.52 -1.51
N PHE A 115 8.41 9.40 -2.05
CA PHE A 115 9.71 9.06 -2.61
C PHE A 115 10.81 9.77 -1.85
N ARG A 116 11.97 9.14 -1.65
CA ARG A 116 13.19 9.85 -1.23
C ARG A 116 14.01 10.19 -2.47
N GLU A 117 13.97 11.45 -2.87
CA GLU A 117 14.69 11.97 -4.04
C GLU A 117 16.21 12.09 -3.77
N PRO A 118 17.05 12.22 -4.81
CA PRO A 118 18.50 12.38 -4.65
C PRO A 118 18.92 13.60 -3.82
N ASP A 119 18.08 14.63 -3.73
CA ASP A 119 18.31 15.81 -2.90
C ASP A 119 17.88 15.62 -1.43
N GLY A 120 17.37 14.43 -1.08
CA GLY A 120 16.87 14.09 0.24
C GLY A 120 15.43 14.51 0.50
N SER A 121 14.76 15.17 -0.45
CA SER A 121 13.36 15.54 -0.28
C SER A 121 12.45 14.30 -0.25
N LEU A 122 11.31 14.44 0.43
CA LEU A 122 10.29 13.41 0.58
C LEU A 122 8.95 13.84 -0.04
N PRO A 123 8.84 14.03 -1.37
CA PRO A 123 7.56 14.34 -2.01
C PRO A 123 6.55 13.21 -1.78
N VAL A 124 5.34 13.61 -1.39
CA VAL A 124 4.18 12.71 -1.25
C VAL A 124 3.46 12.63 -2.57
N THR A 125 3.17 11.43 -3.04
CA THR A 125 2.42 11.22 -4.29
C THR A 125 0.96 10.92 -4.03
N ASP A 126 0.67 10.19 -2.94
CA ASP A 126 -0.67 9.68 -2.64
C ASP A 126 -0.88 9.53 -1.13
N VAL A 127 -2.08 9.89 -0.66
CA VAL A 127 -2.54 9.61 0.70
C VAL A 127 -3.85 8.84 0.60
N ASN A 128 -3.83 7.57 0.98
CA ASN A 128 -4.99 6.68 0.91
C ASN A 128 -5.59 6.55 2.32
N ALA A 129 -6.70 7.23 2.60
CA ALA A 129 -7.40 7.18 3.90
C ALA A 129 -8.17 5.86 4.13
N ARG A 130 -7.44 4.74 4.09
CA ARG A 130 -7.90 3.37 4.29
C ARG A 130 -6.71 2.47 4.61
N PHE A 131 -6.97 1.20 4.92
CA PHE A 131 -5.93 0.18 4.90
C PHE A 131 -5.28 0.07 3.51
N GLY A 132 -3.95 0.09 3.48
CA GLY A 132 -3.17 -0.21 2.29
C GLY A 132 -3.22 -1.70 1.95
N GLY A 133 -3.08 -2.06 0.67
CA GLY A 133 -3.02 -3.48 0.27
C GLY A 133 -1.83 -4.24 0.87
N GLY A 134 -0.80 -3.52 1.33
CA GLY A 134 0.35 -4.06 2.04
C GLY A 134 0.19 -4.16 3.56
N PHE A 135 -0.99 -3.87 4.12
CA PHE A 135 -1.27 -3.85 5.57
C PHE A 135 -0.92 -5.14 6.36
N PRO A 136 -0.92 -6.36 5.77
CA PRO A 136 -0.40 -7.53 6.47
C PRO A 136 1.04 -7.38 6.95
N LEU A 137 1.88 -6.58 6.27
CA LEU A 137 3.26 -6.35 6.69
C LEU A 137 3.37 -5.48 7.96
N PRO A 138 2.72 -4.30 8.09
CA PRO A 138 2.62 -3.58 9.36
C PRO A 138 2.12 -4.46 10.51
N THR A 139 1.11 -5.30 10.26
CA THR A 139 0.58 -6.25 11.25
C THR A 139 1.65 -7.24 11.70
N ALA A 140 2.37 -7.87 10.75
CA ALA A 140 3.48 -8.78 11.06
C ALA A 140 4.66 -8.08 11.76
N ALA A 141 4.86 -6.77 11.49
CA ALA A 141 5.84 -5.94 12.19
C ALA A 141 5.41 -5.57 13.61
N GLY A 142 4.17 -5.88 14.02
CA GLY A 142 3.67 -5.69 15.37
C GLY A 142 2.74 -4.48 15.55
N SER A 143 2.24 -3.89 14.46
CA SER A 143 1.18 -2.88 14.53
C SER A 143 -0.07 -3.43 15.21
N ARG A 144 -0.84 -2.56 15.86
CA ARG A 144 -2.06 -2.94 16.57
C ARG A 144 -3.31 -2.25 16.05
N TYR A 145 -3.39 -1.98 14.75
CA TYR A 145 -4.42 -1.11 14.18
C TYR A 145 -5.86 -1.61 14.49
N PRO A 146 -6.18 -2.92 14.37
CA PRO A 146 -7.49 -3.42 14.77
C PRO A 146 -7.78 -3.24 16.27
N GLU A 147 -6.80 -3.49 17.14
CA GLU A 147 -6.95 -3.32 18.58
C GLU A 147 -7.09 -1.85 18.97
N LEU A 148 -6.35 -0.96 18.32
CA LEU A 148 -6.46 0.49 18.48
C LEU A 148 -7.85 0.97 18.05
N ALA A 149 -8.36 0.50 16.90
CA ALA A 149 -9.71 0.83 16.44
C ALA A 149 -10.77 0.39 17.46
N LEU A 150 -10.64 -0.82 18.00
CA LEU A 150 -11.55 -1.32 19.04
C LEU A 150 -11.43 -0.53 20.36
N ALA A 151 -10.23 -0.12 20.75
CA ALA A 151 -10.00 0.72 21.92
C ALA A 151 -10.67 2.09 21.77
N LEU A 152 -10.47 2.76 20.64
CA LEU A 152 -11.12 4.03 20.33
C LEU A 152 -12.66 3.91 20.32
N ALA A 153 -13.19 2.83 19.75
CA ALA A 153 -14.63 2.55 19.75
C ALA A 153 -15.21 2.36 21.16
N ARG A 154 -14.38 1.94 22.13
CA ARG A 154 -14.74 1.86 23.56
C ARG A 154 -14.51 3.17 24.32
N GLY A 155 -14.09 4.24 23.66
CA GLY A 155 -13.79 5.53 24.27
C GLY A 155 -12.43 5.59 24.97
N GLU A 156 -11.56 4.60 24.76
CA GLU A 156 -10.20 4.62 25.27
C GLU A 156 -9.34 5.64 24.51
N ARG A 157 -8.25 6.09 25.13
CA ARG A 157 -7.29 7.05 24.58
C ARG A 157 -5.88 6.44 24.58
N PRO A 158 -5.57 5.56 23.64
CA PRO A 158 -4.23 4.97 23.54
C PRO A 158 -3.18 6.06 23.25
N GLU A 159 -2.02 5.94 23.89
CA GLU A 159 -0.89 6.84 23.67
C GLU A 159 -0.17 6.52 22.35
N PRO A 160 0.43 7.52 21.68
CA PRO A 160 1.27 7.29 20.51
C PRO A 160 2.46 6.37 20.78
N ARG A 161 2.74 5.48 19.84
CA ARG A 161 3.83 4.48 19.89
C ARG A 161 4.65 4.47 18.59
N LEU A 162 4.97 5.65 18.08
CA LEU A 162 5.76 5.81 16.86
C LEU A 162 7.10 5.08 16.97
N GLY A 163 7.44 4.27 15.96
CA GLY A 163 8.68 3.48 15.94
C GLY A 163 8.66 2.19 16.78
N ALA A 164 7.57 1.90 17.51
CA ALA A 164 7.44 0.72 18.36
C ALA A 164 7.03 -0.55 17.59
N PHE A 165 7.71 -0.84 16.49
CA PHE A 165 7.51 -2.02 15.65
C PHE A 165 8.83 -2.78 15.41
N ARG A 166 8.74 -3.97 14.82
CA ARG A 166 9.90 -4.78 14.42
C ARG A 166 10.44 -4.33 13.08
N ASP A 167 11.71 -3.96 13.07
CA ASP A 167 12.45 -3.63 11.84
C ASP A 167 12.72 -4.87 10.99
N GLY A 168 12.83 -4.71 9.68
CA GLY A 168 13.34 -5.73 8.78
C GLY A 168 12.40 -6.90 8.48
N VAL A 169 11.13 -6.86 8.91
CA VAL A 169 10.15 -7.89 8.54
C VAL A 169 9.94 -7.83 7.04
N LEU A 170 10.14 -8.95 6.34
CA LEU A 170 9.98 -9.06 4.89
C LEU A 170 8.66 -9.76 4.58
N MET A 171 7.83 -9.15 3.74
CA MET A 171 6.63 -9.77 3.19
C MET A 171 6.83 -10.10 1.71
N THR A 172 6.35 -11.27 1.29
CA THR A 172 6.08 -11.58 -0.11
C THR A 172 4.65 -12.11 -0.22
N ARG A 173 3.90 -11.64 -1.21
CA ARG A 173 2.54 -12.10 -1.49
C ARG A 173 2.53 -13.08 -2.66
N PHE A 174 1.68 -14.10 -2.56
CA PHE A 174 1.40 -15.04 -3.63
C PHE A 174 -0.11 -15.32 -3.67
N PHE A 175 -0.61 -15.75 -4.82
CA PHE A 175 -2.02 -16.15 -4.95
C PHE A 175 -2.21 -17.56 -4.41
N SER A 176 -3.29 -17.77 -3.68
CA SER A 176 -3.72 -19.09 -3.23
C SER A 176 -5.22 -19.21 -3.46
N ASP A 177 -5.66 -20.41 -3.84
CA ASP A 177 -7.06 -20.72 -4.10
C ASP A 177 -7.63 -21.62 -2.98
N LEU A 178 -8.93 -21.47 -2.71
CA LEU A 178 -9.69 -22.36 -1.84
C LEU A 178 -10.88 -22.90 -2.62
N CYS A 179 -10.85 -24.19 -2.95
CA CYS A 179 -11.98 -24.88 -3.56
C CYS A 179 -12.97 -25.32 -2.47
N LEU A 180 -14.27 -25.14 -2.72
CA LEU A 180 -15.35 -25.52 -1.81
C LEU A 180 -16.30 -26.51 -2.51
N VAL A 181 -16.91 -27.41 -1.74
CA VAL A 181 -18.00 -28.29 -2.17
C VAL A 181 -19.17 -28.19 -1.20
N GLU A 182 -20.38 -28.47 -1.66
CA GLU A 182 -21.54 -28.60 -0.76
C GLU A 182 -21.45 -29.89 0.06
N ASP A 183 -21.75 -29.79 1.35
CA ASP A 183 -22.00 -30.95 2.21
C ASP A 183 -23.45 -31.44 2.08
N GLY A 184 -23.81 -32.50 2.82
CA GLY A 184 -25.15 -33.10 2.79
C GLY A 184 -26.27 -32.18 3.28
N ASP A 185 -25.95 -31.06 3.92
CA ASP A 185 -26.90 -30.04 4.40
C ASP A 185 -26.88 -28.77 3.53
N GLY A 186 -26.17 -28.80 2.38
CA GLY A 186 -26.07 -27.68 1.45
C GLY A 186 -25.10 -26.57 1.89
N ARG A 187 -24.22 -26.82 2.87
CA ARG A 187 -23.20 -25.85 3.28
C ARG A 187 -21.93 -26.02 2.45
N LEU A 188 -21.31 -24.91 2.06
CA LEU A 188 -20.00 -24.94 1.40
C LEU A 188 -18.88 -25.24 2.42
N VAL A 189 -18.17 -26.35 2.21
CA VAL A 189 -17.02 -26.79 3.02
C VAL A 189 -15.76 -26.90 2.16
N PRO A 190 -14.55 -26.74 2.74
CA PRO A 190 -13.30 -26.92 2.00
C PRO A 190 -13.23 -28.27 1.29
N TYR A 191 -12.96 -28.24 -0.01
CA TYR A 191 -12.70 -29.44 -0.80
C TYR A 191 -11.34 -30.02 -0.41
N ALA A 192 -11.35 -31.04 0.43
CA ALA A 192 -10.17 -31.85 0.72
C ALA A 192 -10.14 -33.04 -0.24
N ALA A 193 -9.40 -32.92 -1.35
CA ALA A 193 -9.06 -34.11 -2.12
C ALA A 193 -8.23 -35.03 -1.23
N ALA A 194 -8.70 -36.25 -0.96
CA ALA A 194 -7.80 -37.30 -0.49
C ALA A 194 -6.72 -37.44 -1.56
N LEU A 195 -5.48 -37.09 -1.24
CA LEU A 195 -4.36 -37.31 -2.16
C LEU A 195 -4.34 -38.80 -2.48
N ALA A 196 -4.55 -39.15 -3.75
CA ALA A 196 -4.38 -40.53 -4.17
C ALA A 196 -2.96 -40.97 -3.80
N LEU A 197 -2.84 -42.14 -3.20
CA LEU A 197 -1.52 -42.74 -3.01
C LEU A 197 -0.84 -42.83 -4.39
N PRO A 198 0.47 -42.54 -4.48
CA PRO A 198 1.18 -42.70 -5.74
C PRO A 198 0.91 -44.11 -6.27
N VAL A 199 0.54 -44.21 -7.55
CA VAL A 199 0.38 -45.51 -8.21
C VAL A 199 1.74 -46.22 -8.08
N GLU A 200 1.77 -47.38 -7.40
CA GLU A 200 2.99 -48.18 -7.35
C GLU A 200 3.45 -48.44 -8.79
N PRO A 201 4.74 -48.22 -9.12
CA PRO A 201 5.23 -48.57 -10.44
C PRO A 201 4.95 -50.07 -10.68
N PRO A 202 4.59 -50.47 -11.91
CA PRO A 202 4.31 -51.87 -12.22
C PRO A 202 5.50 -52.72 -11.77
N LYS A 203 5.23 -53.78 -11.00
CA LYS A 203 6.23 -54.79 -10.69
C LYS A 203 6.70 -55.36 -12.02
N HIS A 204 7.97 -55.15 -12.34
CA HIS A 204 8.62 -55.84 -13.44
C HIS A 204 8.82 -57.29 -12.97
N ASP A 205 8.02 -58.21 -13.53
CA ASP A 205 8.26 -59.65 -13.47
C ASP A 205 9.41 -60.04 -14.42
#